data_AF-A0A376U7D1-F1
#
_entry.id   AF-A0A376U7D1-F1
#
_cell.length_a   1.000
_cell.length_b   1.000
_cell.length_c   1.000
_cell.angle_alpha   90.00
_cell.angle_beta   90.00
_cell.angle_gamma   90.00
#
_symmetry.space_group_name_H-M   'P 1'
#
loop_
_entity.id
_entity.type
_entity.pdbx_description
1 polymer ?
#
loop_
_entity_poly.entity_id
_entity_poly.type
_entity_poly.pdbx_seq_one_letter_code
_entity_poly.pdbx_strand_id
1 'polypeptide(L)'
;MRQKAAFYPDINLMAFLQQDALHLSDLFRHSAQQMGVTAGLTLPIFDSGRLNANLDIAKAGSNLSIASYNKAVVEAVNDVARAASQVQTLAEKNQHQAQIERDALRVVGLAQGAL
;
A
#
# COMPACT_ATOMS: atom_id res chain seq x y z
N MET A 1 9.01 -7.07 -10.31
CA MET A 1 9.49 -7.55 -11.63
C MET A 1 8.42 -8.24 -12.52
N ARG A 2 7.12 -8.27 -12.17
CA ARG A 2 6.08 -8.96 -12.95
C ARG A 2 5.55 -8.23 -14.20
N GLN A 3 5.86 -6.95 -14.39
CA GLN A 3 5.21 -6.14 -15.44
C GLN A 3 5.85 -6.23 -16.82
N LYS A 4 7.06 -6.79 -16.93
CA LYS A 4 7.72 -7.00 -18.24
C LYS A 4 7.16 -8.21 -19.00
N ALA A 5 6.48 -9.14 -18.33
CA ALA A 5 5.93 -10.35 -18.96
C ALA A 5 4.75 -10.06 -19.91
N ALA A 6 4.07 -8.92 -19.73
CA ALA A 6 2.94 -8.53 -20.58
C ALA A 6 3.35 -7.99 -21.97
N PHE A 7 4.65 -7.84 -22.23
CA PHE A 7 5.18 -7.38 -23.53
C PHE A 7 5.64 -8.53 -24.45
N TYR A 8 5.53 -9.78 -24.01
CA TYR A 8 5.98 -10.95 -24.77
C TYR A 8 4.78 -11.75 -25.30
N PRO A 9 4.92 -12.44 -26.45
CA PRO A 9 3.88 -13.30 -26.98
C PRO A 9 3.54 -14.40 -25.98
N ASP A 10 2.25 -14.57 -25.71
CA ASP A 10 1.74 -15.71 -24.97
C ASP A 10 1.68 -16.91 -25.92
N ILE A 11 2.36 -18.00 -25.55
CA ILE A 11 2.34 -19.25 -26.30
C ILE A 11 1.39 -20.18 -25.57
N ASN A 12 0.25 -20.47 -26.18
CA ASN A 12 -0.73 -21.38 -25.60
C ASN A 12 -0.67 -22.73 -26.32
N LEU A 13 -0.36 -23.79 -25.56
CA LEU A 13 -0.34 -25.16 -26.05
C LEU A 13 -1.53 -25.90 -25.45
N MET A 14 -2.46 -26.30 -26.31
CA MET A 14 -3.65 -27.05 -25.91
C MET A 14 -3.56 -28.47 -26.47
N ALA A 15 -3.88 -29.46 -25.64
CA ALA A 15 -4.06 -30.84 -26.07
C ALA A 15 -5.51 -31.25 -25.82
N PHE A 16 -6.10 -32.00 -26.73
CA PHE A 16 -7.47 -32.48 -26.62
C PHE A 16 -7.58 -33.96 -26.96
N LEU A 17 -8.54 -34.62 -26.32
CA LEU A 17 -8.97 -35.99 -26.58
C LEU A 17 -10.49 -35.96 -26.80
N GLN A 18 -10.93 -36.39 -27.97
CA GLN A 18 -12.32 -36.42 -28.40
C GLN A 18 -12.73 -37.88 -28.66
N GLN A 19 -13.97 -38.23 -28.34
CA GLN A 19 -14.58 -39.51 -28.73
C GLN A 19 -15.77 -39.20 -29.63
N ASP A 20 -15.71 -39.61 -30.89
CA ASP A 20 -16.80 -39.38 -31.84
C ASP A 20 -17.26 -40.72 -32.44
N ALA A 21 -18.53 -41.07 -32.22
CA ALA A 21 -19.13 -42.31 -32.66
C ALA A 21 -20.62 -42.14 -32.98
N LEU A 22 -21.05 -42.68 -34.13
CA LEU A 22 -22.43 -42.68 -34.59
C LEU A 22 -23.35 -43.59 -33.74
N HIS A 23 -22.79 -44.58 -33.04
CA HIS A 23 -23.51 -45.49 -32.15
C HIS A 23 -22.73 -45.68 -30.84
N LEU A 24 -23.44 -45.86 -29.72
CA LEU A 24 -22.84 -46.04 -28.39
C LEU A 24 -21.91 -47.26 -28.31
N SER A 25 -22.16 -48.30 -29.12
CA SER A 25 -21.31 -49.49 -29.24
C SER A 25 -19.94 -49.21 -29.85
N ASP A 26 -19.83 -48.16 -30.67
CA ASP A 26 -18.57 -47.77 -31.32
C ASP A 26 -17.77 -46.77 -30.48
N LEU A 27 -18.39 -46.12 -29.49
CA LEU A 27 -17.75 -45.11 -28.63
C LEU A 27 -16.54 -45.67 -27.86
N PHE A 28 -16.60 -46.95 -27.46
CA PHE A 28 -15.53 -47.63 -26.74
C PHE A 28 -14.50 -48.30 -27.66
N ARG A 29 -14.63 -48.17 -28.98
CA ARG A 29 -13.65 -48.70 -29.92
C ARG A 29 -12.49 -47.71 -30.07
N HIS A 30 -11.27 -48.23 -30.16
CA HIS A 30 -10.06 -47.40 -30.32
C HIS A 30 -10.12 -46.47 -31.54
N SER A 31 -10.90 -46.82 -32.57
CA SER A 31 -11.12 -45.99 -33.76
C SER A 31 -11.97 -44.74 -33.52
N ALA A 32 -12.76 -44.70 -32.45
CA ALA A 32 -13.58 -43.55 -32.08
C ALA A 32 -12.81 -42.52 -31.25
N GLN A 33 -11.64 -42.88 -30.70
CA GLN A 33 -10.77 -41.97 -29.97
C GLN A 33 -9.91 -41.15 -30.93
N GLN A 34 -10.09 -39.83 -30.90
CA GLN A 34 -9.28 -38.86 -31.62
C GLN A 34 -8.50 -38.04 -30.59
N MET A 35 -7.19 -37.90 -30.77
CA MET A 35 -6.41 -36.95 -29.99
C MET A 35 -5.75 -35.93 -30.90
N GLY A 36 -5.54 -34.72 -30.39
CA GLY A 36 -4.83 -33.67 -31.11
C GLY A 36 -4.12 -32.73 -30.16
N VAL A 37 -3.11 -32.06 -30.69
CA VAL A 37 -2.41 -30.96 -30.02
C VAL A 37 -2.53 -29.75 -30.93
N THR A 38 -2.95 -28.61 -30.38
CA THR A 38 -2.99 -27.33 -31.06
C THR A 38 -2.08 -26.36 -30.34
N ALA A 39 -1.34 -25.57 -31.11
CA ALA A 39 -0.58 -24.45 -30.59
C ALA A 39 -1.21 -23.17 -31.13
N GLY A 40 -1.57 -22.25 -30.22
CA GLY A 40 -2.05 -20.92 -30.54
C GLY A 40 -0.96 -19.90 -30.26
N LEU A 41 -0.60 -19.09 -31.26
CA LEU A 41 0.25 -17.92 -31.09
C LEU A 41 -0.64 -16.67 -31.11
N THR A 42 -0.98 -16.15 -29.94
CA THR A 42 -1.73 -14.89 -29.85
C THR A 42 -0.71 -13.76 -29.67
N LEU A 43 -0.39 -13.07 -30.77
CA LEU A 43 0.37 -11.81 -30.71
C LEU A 43 -0.64 -10.66 -30.67
N PRO A 44 -0.85 -9.97 -29.53
CA PRO A 44 -1.68 -8.77 -29.49
C PRO A 44 -0.93 -7.63 -30.20
N ILE A 45 -1.08 -7.53 -31.52
CA ILE A 45 -0.37 -6.53 -32.33
C ILE A 45 -0.91 -5.10 -32.05
N PHE A 46 -2.15 -4.99 -31.54
CA PHE A 46 -2.81 -3.72 -31.22
C PHE A 46 -3.60 -3.81 -29.90
N ASP A 47 -2.91 -3.85 -28.76
CA ASP A 47 -3.54 -3.60 -27.47
C ASP A 47 -3.61 -2.07 -27.26
N SER A 48 -4.53 -1.38 -27.95
CA SER A 48 -4.75 0.09 -28.06
C SER A 48 -4.57 0.91 -26.77
N GLY A 49 -3.35 0.99 -26.24
CA GLY A 49 -3.01 1.72 -25.02
C GLY A 49 -3.23 0.98 -23.69
N ARG A 50 -3.76 -0.25 -23.65
CA ARG A 50 -4.00 -0.98 -22.38
C ARG A 50 -2.72 -1.25 -21.60
N LEU A 51 -1.63 -1.50 -22.31
CA LEU A 51 -0.32 -1.76 -21.73
C LEU A 51 0.30 -0.48 -21.12
N ASN A 52 0.04 0.68 -21.72
CA ASN A 52 0.41 1.98 -21.18
C ASN A 52 -0.48 2.37 -19.98
N ALA A 53 -1.78 2.11 -20.05
CA ALA A 53 -2.70 2.36 -18.95
C ALA A 53 -2.34 1.54 -17.68
N ASN A 54 -1.95 0.28 -17.84
CA ASN A 54 -1.47 -0.54 -16.73
C ASN A 54 -0.13 -0.04 -16.16
N LEU A 55 0.76 0.48 -17.01
CA LEU A 55 2.00 1.11 -16.56
C LEU A 55 1.72 2.39 -15.76
N ASP A 56 0.75 3.19 -16.18
CA ASP A 56 0.35 4.42 -15.48
C ASP A 56 -0.36 4.13 -14.16
N ILE A 57 -1.22 3.11 -14.09
CA ILE A 57 -1.83 2.63 -12.84
C ILE A 57 -0.75 2.15 -11.86
N ALA A 58 0.25 1.41 -12.35
CA ALA A 58 1.35 0.93 -11.51
C ALA A 58 2.22 2.08 -10.99
N LYS A 59 2.54 3.07 -11.84
CA LYS A 59 3.28 4.27 -11.46
C LYS A 59 2.49 5.11 -10.44
N ALA A 60 1.19 5.29 -10.66
CA ALA A 60 0.31 6.01 -9.73
C ALA A 60 0.27 5.32 -8.35
N GLY A 61 0.17 3.98 -8.30
CA GLY A 61 0.23 3.22 -7.06
C GLY A 61 1.58 3.36 -6.33
N SER A 62 2.69 3.33 -7.07
CA SER A 62 4.02 3.55 -6.50
C SER A 62 4.18 4.96 -5.93
N ASN A 63 3.73 5.98 -6.67
CA ASN A 63 3.79 7.37 -6.23
C ASN A 63 2.94 7.62 -4.98
N LEU A 64 1.75 6.99 -4.91
CA LEU A 64 0.90 7.04 -3.73
C LEU A 64 1.59 6.43 -2.50
N SER A 65 2.28 5.30 -2.67
CA SER A 65 3.02 4.66 -1.57
C SER A 65 4.15 5.54 -1.05
N ILE A 66 4.91 6.18 -1.95
CA ILE A 66 5.98 7.13 -1.58
C ILE A 66 5.40 8.36 -0.88
N ALA A 67 4.30 8.91 -1.40
CA ALA A 67 3.64 10.07 -0.78
C ALA A 67 3.13 9.74 0.63
N SER A 68 2.51 8.57 0.82
CA SER A 68 2.05 8.11 2.14
C SER A 68 3.20 7.90 3.13
N TYR A 69 4.32 7.33 2.67
CA TYR A 69 5.53 7.20 3.49
C TYR A 69 6.06 8.58 3.92
N ASN A 70 6.24 9.50 2.97
CA ASN A 70 6.71 10.85 3.26
C ASN A 70 5.78 11.58 4.24
N LYS A 71 4.45 11.45 4.05
CA LYS A 71 3.46 12.01 4.97
C LYS A 71 3.61 11.44 6.38
N ALA A 72 3.72 10.12 6.52
CA ALA A 72 3.87 9.48 7.83
C ALA A 72 5.15 9.93 8.56
N VAL A 73 6.26 10.08 7.82
CA VAL A 73 7.52 10.59 8.38
C VAL A 73 7.37 12.04 8.85
N VAL A 74 6.76 12.91 8.03
CA VAL A 74 6.54 14.32 8.38
C VAL A 74 5.61 14.43 9.59
N GLU A 75 4.53 13.64 9.66
CA GLU A 75 3.63 13.61 10.82
C GLU A 75 4.36 13.19 12.10
N ALA A 76 5.16 12.11 12.04
CA ALA A 76 5.92 11.65 13.19
C ALA A 76 6.91 12.71 13.72
N VAL A 77 7.61 13.42 12.84
CA VAL A 77 8.52 14.50 13.25
C VAL A 77 7.74 15.67 13.87
N ASN A 78 6.60 16.04 13.30
CA ASN A 78 5.74 17.09 13.86
C ASN A 78 5.17 16.70 15.23
N ASP A 79 4.85 15.43 15.45
CA ASP A 79 4.35 14.94 16.74
C ASP A 79 5.42 15.03 17.82
N VAL A 80 6.66 14.63 17.51
CA VAL A 80 7.79 14.76 18.43
C VAL A 80 8.08 16.22 18.75
N ALA A 81 8.08 17.10 17.74
CA ALA A 81 8.29 18.53 17.94
C ALA A 81 7.20 19.16 18.82
N ARG A 82 5.93 18.81 18.59
CA ARG A 82 4.80 19.26 19.42
C ARG A 82 4.91 18.75 20.85
N ALA A 83 5.22 17.47 21.04
CA ALA A 83 5.39 16.89 22.37
C ALA A 83 6.54 17.56 23.14
N ALA A 84 7.68 17.79 22.48
CA ALA A 84 8.82 18.48 23.07
C ALA A 84 8.46 19.92 23.49
N SER A 85 7.81 20.68 22.60
CA SER A 85 7.33 22.03 22.93
C SER A 85 6.35 22.03 24.10
N GLN A 86 5.45 21.05 24.17
CA GLN A 86 4.46 20.97 25.24
C GLN A 86 5.12 20.67 26.60
N VAL A 87 6.12 19.80 26.64
CA VAL A 87 6.91 19.52 27.85
C VAL A 87 7.64 20.79 28.30
N GLN A 88 8.29 21.51 27.38
CA GLN A 88 8.97 22.76 27.71
C GLN A 88 8.02 23.81 28.27
N THR A 89 6.89 24.06 27.61
CA THR A 89 5.87 25.02 28.08
C THR A 89 5.32 24.62 29.46
N LEU A 90 5.13 23.32 29.71
CA LEU A 90 4.67 22.86 31.02
C LEU A 90 5.72 23.10 32.12
N ALA A 91 7.00 22.86 31.81
CA ALA A 91 8.09 23.15 32.73
C ALA A 91 8.17 24.65 33.07
N GLU A 92 8.08 25.52 32.06
CA GLU A 92 8.06 26.97 32.24
C GLU A 92 6.87 27.43 33.11
N LYS A 93 5.66 26.91 32.84
CA LYS A 93 4.47 27.18 33.66
C LYS A 93 4.64 26.76 35.11
N ASN A 94 5.18 25.57 35.36
CA ASN A 94 5.41 25.08 36.72
C ASN A 94 6.41 25.96 37.48
N GLN A 95 7.47 26.43 36.81
CA GLN A 95 8.43 27.35 37.41
C GLN A 95 7.79 28.70 37.77
N HIS A 96 6.96 29.24 36.87
CA HIS A 96 6.24 30.48 37.11
C HIS A 96 5.26 30.35 38.29
N GLN A 97 4.51 29.24 38.35
CA GLN A 97 3.59 28.95 39.45
C GLN A 97 4.33 28.88 40.80
N ALA A 98 5.48 28.18 40.84
CA ALA A 98 6.30 28.08 42.05
C ALA A 98 6.93 29.42 42.47
N GLN A 99 7.14 30.36 41.54
CA GLN A 99 7.56 31.73 41.88
C GLN A 99 6.41 32.50 42.52
N ILE A 100 5.22 32.46 41.92
CA ILE A 100 4.02 33.14 42.43
C ILE A 100 3.68 32.65 43.85
N GLU A 101 3.74 31.35 44.10
CA GLU A 101 3.49 30.78 45.44
C GLU A 101 4.50 31.28 46.48
N ARG A 102 5.79 31.33 46.12
CA ARG A 102 6.84 31.86 47.01
C ARG A 102 6.65 33.34 47.30
N ASP A 103 6.25 34.11 46.29
CA ASP A 103 5.99 35.54 46.44
C ASP A 103 4.77 35.79 47.33
N ALA A 104 3.69 35.01 47.15
CA ALA A 104 2.52 35.07 48.01
C ALA A 104 2.84 34.78 49.48
N LEU A 105 3.64 33.73 49.75
CA LEU A 105 4.10 33.40 51.11
C LEU A 105 4.95 34.53 51.71
N ARG A 106 5.81 35.18 50.91
CA ARG A 106 6.56 36.35 51.38
C ARG A 106 5.65 37.50 51.78
N VAL A 107 4.65 37.84 50.97
CA VAL A 107 3.71 38.93 51.28
C VAL A 107 2.93 38.65 52.57
N VAL A 108 2.47 37.41 52.77
CA VAL A 108 1.79 37.02 54.01
C VAL A 108 2.70 37.14 55.23
N GLY A 109 3.96 36.71 55.13
CA GLY A 109 4.93 36.83 56.23
C GLY A 109 5.24 38.28 56.61
N LEU A 110 5.33 39.17 55.62
CA LEU A 110 5.51 40.61 55.86
C LEU A 110 4.30 41.24 56.57
N ALA A 111 3.08 40.81 56.24
CA ALA A 111 1.86 41.30 56.88
C ALA A 111 1.72 40.81 58.34
N GLN A 112 2.18 39.60 58.65
CA GLN A 112 2.13 39.04 60.01
C GLN A 112 3.20 39.61 60.94
N GLY A 113 4.37 40.02 60.42
CA GLY A 113 5.43 40.64 61.22
C GLY A 113 5.25 42.13 61.51
N ALA A 114 4.23 42.77 60.92
CA ALA A 114 3.91 44.19 61.10
C ALA A 114 2.82 44.45 62.17
N LEU A 115 2.38 43.41 62.87
CA LEU A 115 1.46 43.45 64.03
C LEU A 115 2.23 43.13 65.32
#